data_AF-A0A957T3N7-F1
#
_entry.id   AF-A0A957T3N7-F1
#
_cell.length_a   1.000
_cell.length_b   1.000
_cell.length_c   1.000
_cell.angle_alpha   90.00
_cell.angle_beta   90.00
_cell.angle_gamma   90.00
#
_symmetry.space_group_name_H-M   'P 1'
#
loop_
_entity.id
_entity.type
_entity.pdbx_description
1 polymer ?
#
loop_
_entity_poly.entity_id
_entity_poly.type
_entity_poly.pdbx_seq_one_letter_code
_entity_poly.pdbx_strand_id
1 'polypeptide(L)'
;MQEVVCFNCGRIVHISPDAELCSVCGENLRELIHPAYASRYFYDRAANLVAGSDLLQALREVDRGLNYQASSELRLLGAILSQQMGDFEQMRRHVAAVPVDDVLRPEAEWLLRSHQERKRDERTARRIASLPPLTDDVSPFEEDVTLPVPLTKPEFVRSTKQRPPTRRGRERTVVGLAVMLLLLAVVTTGFALRDSEWSAILPWSATAESVTDDTADPAIVAPVYQPKEQESESGPILAPTATSAIGVPEDVVEIVPEPVAQGTLSALVINPLQPFDLETYLLENERTDLAQLGVAASSQEGTLLLDGIVPSYLARKDLIEIMEAAPGVSRVSGANLLVRLPPTYTVAAGDTLWAISYQFYGEDRIGEILAANRAVLPSSELLTIGMELTLPEIEP
;
A
#
# COMPACT_ATOMS: atom_id res chain seq x y z
N MET A 1 16.03 5.81 -14.07
CA MET A 1 15.95 6.55 -15.35
C MET A 1 15.01 5.79 -16.28
N GLN A 2 14.18 6.47 -17.06
CA GLN A 2 13.23 5.84 -17.98
C GLN A 2 13.78 5.90 -19.41
N GLU A 3 13.76 4.78 -20.12
CA GLU A 3 14.11 4.72 -21.53
C GLU A 3 12.92 5.14 -22.40
N VAL A 4 13.15 6.10 -23.29
CA VAL A 4 12.15 6.55 -24.27
C VAL A 4 12.80 6.80 -25.62
N VAL A 5 12.00 6.74 -26.69
CA VAL A 5 12.43 7.15 -28.03
C VAL A 5 12.04 8.61 -28.22
N CYS A 6 13.01 9.46 -28.57
CA CYS A 6 12.75 10.86 -28.89
C CYS A 6 11.97 10.97 -30.21
N PHE A 7 10.82 11.65 -30.20
CA PHE A 7 9.99 11.83 -31.40
C PHE A 7 10.64 12.73 -32.47
N ASN A 8 11.58 13.59 -32.08
CA ASN A 8 12.26 14.51 -33.01
C ASN A 8 13.48 13.86 -33.68
N CYS A 9 14.38 13.22 -32.92
CA CYS A 9 15.62 12.64 -33.46
C CYS A 9 15.60 11.12 -33.65
N GLY A 10 14.56 10.42 -33.19
CA GLY A 10 14.39 8.97 -33.33
C GLY A 10 15.37 8.12 -32.50
N ARG A 11 16.18 8.72 -31.62
CA ARG A 11 17.14 7.99 -30.78
C ARG A 11 16.52 7.59 -29.44
N ILE A 12 16.98 6.45 -28.93
CA ILE A 12 16.69 6.03 -27.55
C ILE A 12 17.50 6.92 -26.61
N VAL A 13 16.82 7.54 -25.65
CA VAL A 13 17.41 8.40 -24.63
C VAL A 13 16.84 8.07 -23.27
N HIS A 14 17.63 8.32 -22.23
CA HIS A 14 17.20 8.17 -20.84
C HIS A 14 16.74 9.52 -20.30
N ILE A 15 15.50 9.57 -19.80
CA ILE A 15 14.92 10.76 -19.20
C ILE A 15 14.51 10.54 -17.75
N SER A 16 14.35 11.63 -17.01
CA SER A 16 13.87 11.64 -15.63
C SER A 16 13.22 12.99 -15.31
N PRO A 17 12.49 13.13 -14.18
CA PRO A 17 11.96 14.42 -13.76
C PRO A 17 13.02 15.52 -13.54
N ASP A 18 14.30 15.16 -13.39
CA ASP A 18 15.43 16.11 -13.32
C ASP A 18 16.04 16.40 -14.70
N ALA A 19 15.79 15.54 -15.69
CA ALA A 19 16.35 15.59 -17.03
C ALA A 19 15.26 15.26 -18.06
N GLU A 20 14.41 16.26 -18.33
CA GLU A 20 13.26 16.13 -19.24
C GLU A 20 13.63 16.32 -20.71
N LEU A 21 14.80 16.91 -20.98
CA LEU A 21 15.24 17.23 -22.34
C LEU A 21 15.99 16.06 -22.96
N CYS A 22 15.82 15.89 -24.27
CA CYS A 22 16.62 14.96 -25.05
C CYS A 22 18.10 15.36 -24.99
N SER A 23 18.97 14.44 -24.58
CA SER A 23 20.42 14.66 -24.51
C SER A 23 21.09 14.94 -25.86
N VAL A 24 20.43 14.59 -26.97
CA VAL A 24 20.98 14.73 -28.34
C VAL A 24 20.48 15.99 -29.04
N CYS A 25 19.16 16.22 -29.04
CA CYS A 25 18.54 17.31 -29.81
C CYS A 25 17.92 18.42 -28.95
N GLY A 26 17.87 18.26 -27.62
CA GLY A 26 17.30 19.26 -26.71
C GLY A 26 15.77 19.32 -26.68
N GLU A 27 15.07 18.41 -27.38
CA GLU A 27 13.61 18.34 -27.40
C GLU A 27 13.03 18.07 -26.01
N ASN A 28 11.88 18.67 -25.68
CA ASN A 28 11.20 18.40 -24.41
C ASN A 28 10.44 17.07 -24.48
N LEU A 29 10.83 16.12 -23.63
CA LEU A 29 10.26 14.78 -23.56
C LEU A 29 9.45 14.55 -22.27
N ARG A 30 9.06 15.61 -21.56
CA ARG A 30 8.34 15.54 -20.28
C ARG A 30 7.07 14.69 -20.37
N GLU A 31 6.31 14.84 -21.45
CA GLU A 31 5.05 14.10 -21.65
C GLU A 31 5.25 12.59 -21.82
N LEU A 32 6.47 12.15 -22.14
CA LEU A 32 6.82 10.73 -22.25
C LEU A 32 7.19 10.10 -20.90
N ILE A 33 7.31 10.90 -19.83
CA ILE A 33 7.59 10.41 -18.48
C ILE A 33 6.30 9.83 -17.91
N HIS A 34 6.30 8.52 -17.61
CA HIS A 34 5.11 7.86 -17.09
C HIS A 34 4.78 8.38 -15.67
N PRO A 35 3.51 8.70 -15.35
CA PRO A 35 3.13 9.23 -14.03
C PRO A 35 3.61 8.36 -12.86
N ALA A 36 3.42 7.05 -12.95
CA ALA A 36 3.87 6.11 -11.91
C ALA A 36 5.40 6.11 -11.73
N TYR A 37 6.16 6.24 -12.83
CA TYR A 37 7.62 6.35 -12.76
C TYR A 37 8.04 7.68 -12.11
N ALA A 38 7.37 8.79 -12.45
CA ALA A 38 7.63 10.08 -11.82
C ALA A 38 7.37 10.05 -10.31
N SER A 39 6.23 9.50 -9.86
CA SER A 39 5.91 9.38 -8.44
C SER A 39 6.95 8.55 -7.68
N ARG A 40 7.33 7.38 -8.23
CA ARG A 40 8.37 6.52 -7.64
C ARG A 40 9.73 7.23 -7.57
N TYR A 41 10.11 7.96 -8.62
CA TYR A 41 11.35 8.71 -8.65
C TYR A 41 11.46 9.71 -7.49
N PHE A 42 10.41 10.50 -7.25
CA PHE A 42 10.39 11.46 -6.13
C PHE A 42 10.32 10.75 -4.77
N TYR A 43 9.57 9.65 -4.67
CA TYR A 43 9.51 8.84 -3.45
C TYR A 43 10.90 8.30 -3.07
N ASP A 44 11.58 7.63 -4.00
CA ASP A 44 12.91 7.04 -3.77
C ASP A 44 13.94 8.11 -3.38
N ARG A 45 13.91 9.29 -4.01
CA ARG A 45 14.77 10.42 -3.62
C ARG A 45 14.47 10.93 -2.22
N ALA A 46 13.20 11.13 -1.89
CA ALA A 46 12.81 11.59 -0.56
C ALA A 46 13.21 10.56 0.52
N ALA A 47 13.00 9.27 0.27
CA ALA A 47 13.40 8.19 1.18
C ALA A 47 14.93 8.17 1.42
N ASN A 48 15.73 8.36 0.37
CA ASN A 48 17.19 8.47 0.50
C ASN A 48 17.62 9.69 1.33
N LEU A 49 16.90 10.81 1.22
CA LEU A 49 17.16 12.00 2.05
C LEU A 49 16.81 11.78 3.53
N VAL A 50 15.75 11.02 3.80
CA VAL A 50 15.40 10.61 5.17
C VAL A 50 16.48 9.74 5.78
N ALA A 51 17.06 8.81 5.01
CA ALA A 51 18.20 8.00 5.47
C ALA A 51 19.42 8.87 5.85
N GLY A 52 19.59 10.02 5.19
CA GLY A 52 20.58 11.04 5.54
C GLY A 52 20.21 11.93 6.74
N SER A 53 19.09 11.69 7.42
CA SER A 53 18.52 12.52 8.50
C SER A 53 18.08 13.94 8.08
N ASP A 54 17.96 14.20 6.78
CA ASP A 54 17.62 15.52 6.23
C ASP A 54 16.10 15.63 5.94
N LEU A 55 15.29 15.66 7.01
CA LEU A 55 13.82 15.67 6.91
C LEU A 55 13.26 16.85 6.10
N LEU A 56 13.84 18.04 6.27
CA LEU A 56 13.40 19.25 5.55
C LEU A 56 13.69 19.13 4.05
N GLN A 57 14.82 18.53 3.66
CA GLN A 57 15.13 18.31 2.26
C GLN A 57 14.20 17.26 1.66
N ALA A 58 13.95 16.16 2.38
CA ALA A 58 13.02 15.13 1.96
C ALA A 58 11.62 15.70 1.71
N LEU A 59 11.12 16.54 2.62
CA LEU A 59 9.82 17.19 2.46
C LEU A 59 9.77 18.13 1.24
N ARG A 60 10.84 18.91 0.99
CA ARG A 60 10.93 19.74 -0.23
C ARG A 60 10.90 18.89 -1.51
N GLU A 61 11.53 17.73 -1.49
CA GLU A 61 11.51 16.81 -2.64
C GLU A 61 10.12 16.21 -2.85
N VAL A 62 9.40 15.89 -1.76
CA VAL A 62 7.98 15.48 -1.83
C VAL A 62 7.12 16.60 -2.41
N ASP A 63 7.26 17.85 -1.94
CA ASP A 63 6.51 18.99 -2.45
C ASP A 63 6.80 19.24 -3.95
N ARG A 64 8.07 19.09 -4.36
CA ARG A 64 8.45 19.14 -5.77
C ARG A 64 7.77 18.04 -6.58
N GLY A 65 7.75 16.82 -6.06
CA GLY A 65 7.06 15.69 -6.68
C GLY A 65 5.55 15.88 -6.79
N LEU A 66 4.89 16.41 -5.75
CA LEU A 66 3.46 16.69 -5.76
C LEU A 66 3.07 17.79 -6.77
N ASN A 67 3.94 18.78 -6.96
CA ASN A 67 3.78 19.80 -8.00
C ASN A 67 4.02 19.24 -9.41
N TYR A 68 4.84 18.20 -9.52
CA TYR A 68 5.13 17.53 -10.77
C TYR A 68 3.99 16.58 -11.19
N GLN A 69 3.61 15.69 -10.28
CA GLN A 69 2.57 14.68 -10.43
C GLN A 69 1.91 14.45 -9.08
N ALA A 70 0.61 14.78 -8.98
CA ALA A 70 -0.16 14.47 -7.78
C ALA A 70 -0.26 12.95 -7.61
N SER A 71 0.18 12.45 -6.45
CA SER A 71 0.12 11.04 -6.06
C SER A 71 -0.21 10.91 -4.58
N SER A 72 -1.05 9.95 -4.24
CA SER A 72 -1.46 9.65 -2.86
C SER A 72 -0.30 9.13 -2.02
N GLU A 73 0.62 8.36 -2.61
CA GLU A 73 1.84 7.87 -1.94
C GLU A 73 2.72 9.05 -1.48
N LEU A 74 2.96 10.02 -2.37
CA LEU A 74 3.74 11.22 -2.05
C LEU A 74 3.04 12.06 -0.98
N ARG A 75 1.71 12.13 -0.98
CA ARG A 75 0.95 12.83 0.08
C ARG A 75 1.09 12.13 1.42
N LEU A 76 1.00 10.80 1.45
CA LEU A 76 1.16 10.03 2.69
C LEU A 76 2.59 10.18 3.25
N LEU A 77 3.61 10.10 2.39
CA LEU A 77 5.00 10.36 2.79
C LEU A 77 5.17 11.78 3.34
N GLY A 78 4.63 12.79 2.65
CA GLY A 78 4.63 14.18 3.13
C GLY A 78 3.98 14.31 4.52
N ALA A 79 2.85 13.64 4.75
CA ALA A 79 2.19 13.64 6.05
C ALA A 79 3.08 13.05 7.17
N ILE A 80 3.74 11.92 6.90
CA ILE A 80 4.65 11.26 7.84
C ILE A 80 5.85 12.18 8.17
N LEU A 81 6.46 12.80 7.15
CA LEU A 81 7.58 13.73 7.33
C LEU A 81 7.18 14.96 8.16
N SER A 82 6.03 15.57 7.84
CA SER A 82 5.51 16.70 8.63
C SER A 82 5.23 16.31 10.08
N GLN A 83 4.74 15.09 10.33
CA GLN A 83 4.53 14.58 11.69
C GLN A 83 5.86 14.47 12.47
N GLN A 84 6.91 13.93 11.84
CA GLN A 84 8.24 13.80 12.45
C GLN A 84 8.85 15.17 12.76
N MET A 85 8.60 16.17 11.90
CA MET A 85 9.03 17.56 12.13
C MET A 85 8.17 18.32 13.15
N GLY A 86 7.03 17.76 13.58
CA GLY A 86 6.08 18.42 14.48
C GLY A 86 5.16 19.45 13.82
N ASP A 87 5.16 19.56 12.48
CA ASP A 87 4.20 20.40 11.74
C ASP A 87 2.91 19.61 11.48
N PHE A 88 2.07 19.55 12.53
CA PHE A 88 0.80 18.83 12.45
C PHE A 88 -0.24 19.51 11.54
N GLU A 89 -0.07 20.79 11.21
CA GLU A 89 -0.98 21.47 10.29
C GLU A 89 -0.70 21.06 8.85
N GLN A 90 0.59 21.00 8.48
CA GLN A 90 0.98 20.46 7.18
C GLN A 90 0.63 18.98 7.04
N MET A 91 0.85 18.17 8.09
CA MET A 91 0.40 16.77 8.14
C MET A 91 -1.11 16.66 7.81
N ARG A 92 -1.96 17.46 8.47
CA ARG A 92 -3.41 17.48 8.20
C ARG A 92 -3.74 17.86 6.76
N ARG A 93 -3.03 18.84 6.19
CA ARG A 93 -3.21 19.26 4.80
C ARG A 93 -2.89 18.14 3.82
N HIS A 94 -1.81 17.39 4.03
CA HIS A 94 -1.47 16.24 3.19
C HIS A 94 -2.50 15.13 3.28
N VAL A 95 -2.92 14.75 4.50
CA VAL A 95 -3.96 13.71 4.70
C VAL A 95 -5.27 14.12 4.04
N ALA A 96 -5.71 15.36 4.21
CA ALA A 96 -6.95 15.85 3.61
C ALA A 96 -6.93 15.82 2.07
N ALA A 97 -5.74 15.94 1.47
CA ALA A 97 -5.57 15.99 0.02
C ALA A 97 -5.42 14.62 -0.65
N VAL A 98 -5.23 13.52 0.11
CA VAL A 98 -5.42 12.16 -0.42
C VAL A 98 -6.88 12.05 -0.93
N PRO A 99 -7.21 11.29 -1.99
CA PRO A 99 -8.60 11.07 -2.43
C PRO A 99 -9.38 10.12 -1.52
N VAL A 100 -10.71 10.24 -1.44
CA VAL A 100 -11.54 9.40 -0.53
C VAL A 100 -11.54 7.94 -0.95
N ASP A 101 -11.60 7.68 -2.26
CA ASP A 101 -11.65 6.34 -2.84
C ASP A 101 -10.26 5.70 -3.04
N ASP A 102 -9.21 6.32 -2.49
CA ASP A 102 -7.84 5.82 -2.63
C ASP A 102 -7.54 4.71 -1.63
N VAL A 103 -6.78 3.70 -2.06
CA VAL A 103 -6.35 2.58 -1.22
C VAL A 103 -5.58 3.06 0.01
N LEU A 104 -4.83 4.17 -0.10
CA LEU A 104 -4.02 4.75 0.99
C LEU A 104 -4.79 5.69 1.93
N ARG A 105 -6.10 5.86 1.69
CA ARG A 105 -6.95 6.71 2.54
C ARG A 105 -6.96 6.24 4.01
N PRO A 106 -7.19 4.94 4.33
CA PRO A 106 -7.28 4.47 5.70
C PRO A 106 -6.01 4.72 6.51
N GLU A 107 -4.84 4.57 5.89
CA GLU A 107 -3.52 4.82 6.49
C GLU A 107 -3.34 6.31 6.80
N ALA A 108 -3.75 7.18 5.87
CA ALA A 108 -3.73 8.62 6.07
C ALA A 108 -4.64 9.05 7.23
N GLU A 109 -5.82 8.44 7.36
CA GLU A 109 -6.72 8.70 8.49
C GLU A 109 -6.21 8.13 9.81
N TRP A 110 -5.56 6.98 9.77
CA TRP A 110 -4.94 6.38 10.95
C TRP A 110 -3.91 7.33 11.57
N LEU A 111 -3.10 8.03 10.75
CA LEU A 111 -2.17 9.05 11.23
C LEU A 111 -2.87 10.16 12.03
N LEU A 112 -4.07 10.58 11.61
CA LEU A 112 -4.86 11.56 12.36
C LEU A 112 -5.37 11.01 13.68
N ARG A 113 -5.91 9.78 13.68
CA ARG A 113 -6.44 9.13 14.88
C ARG A 113 -5.35 8.88 15.91
N SER A 114 -4.23 8.31 15.49
CA SER A 114 -3.04 8.05 16.31
C SER A 114 -2.49 9.34 16.95
N HIS A 115 -2.40 10.42 16.18
CA HIS A 115 -1.97 11.72 16.73
C HIS A 115 -2.95 12.26 17.77
N GLN A 116 -4.27 12.13 17.54
CA GLN A 116 -5.29 12.59 18.49
C GLN A 116 -5.27 11.79 19.79
N GLU A 117 -5.09 10.48 19.71
CA GLU A 117 -4.98 9.58 20.85
C GLU A 117 -3.78 9.96 21.73
N ARG A 118 -2.58 10.06 21.14
CA ARG A 118 -1.38 10.53 21.85
C ARG A 118 -1.59 11.88 22.55
N LYS A 119 -2.31 12.81 21.91
CA LYS A 119 -2.65 14.12 22.51
C LYS A 119 -3.64 14.00 23.66
N ARG A 120 -4.55 13.03 23.65
CA ARG A 120 -5.45 12.75 24.78
C ARG A 120 -4.65 12.17 25.93
N ASP A 121 -3.75 11.22 25.67
CA ASP A 121 -2.91 10.60 26.69
C ASP A 121 -2.00 11.62 27.36
N GLU A 122 -1.35 12.49 26.59
CA GLU A 122 -0.56 13.61 27.12
C GLU A 122 -1.39 14.51 28.06
N ARG A 123 -2.65 14.80 27.71
CA ARG A 123 -3.55 15.63 28.55
C ARG A 123 -4.00 14.88 29.80
N THR A 124 -4.30 13.59 29.68
CA THR A 124 -4.70 12.73 30.80
C THR A 124 -3.54 12.56 31.77
N ALA A 125 -2.33 12.28 31.27
CA ALA A 125 -1.12 12.20 32.07
C ALA A 125 -0.83 13.52 32.81
N ARG A 126 -0.97 14.67 32.13
CA ARG A 126 -0.84 15.99 32.78
C ARG A 126 -1.89 16.20 33.86
N ARG A 127 -3.14 15.78 33.63
CA ARG A 127 -4.21 15.87 34.62
C ARG A 127 -3.90 14.99 35.84
N ILE A 128 -3.46 13.75 35.61
CA ILE A 128 -3.04 12.81 36.66
C ILE A 128 -1.87 13.39 37.46
N ALA A 129 -0.84 13.92 36.80
CA ALA A 129 0.29 14.56 37.44
C ALA A 129 -0.07 15.82 38.24
N SER A 130 -1.18 16.49 37.90
CA SER A 130 -1.68 17.67 38.61
C SER A 130 -2.59 17.35 39.81
N LEU A 131 -3.04 16.10 39.96
CA LEU A 131 -3.81 15.69 41.12
C LEU A 131 -2.89 15.64 42.36
N PRO A 132 -3.35 16.11 43.53
CA PRO A 132 -2.58 15.97 44.76
C PRO A 132 -2.31 14.48 45.05
N PRO A 133 -1.17 14.13 45.64
CA PRO A 133 -0.89 12.76 46.03
C PRO A 133 -2.01 12.27 46.95
N LEU A 134 -2.53 11.07 46.68
CA LEU A 134 -3.44 10.38 47.59
C LEU A 134 -2.67 10.14 48.89
N THR A 135 -2.91 10.98 49.89
CA THR A 135 -2.47 10.69 51.26
C THR A 135 -3.34 9.54 51.75
N ASP A 136 -2.73 8.40 52.05
CA ASP A 136 -3.36 7.20 52.63
C ASP A 136 -3.90 7.41 54.07
N ASP A 137 -4.26 8.64 54.45
CA ASP A 137 -5.01 8.91 55.67
C ASP A 137 -6.51 8.68 55.42
N VAL A 138 -6.85 7.43 55.13
CA VAL A 138 -8.20 6.91 55.41
C VAL A 138 -8.20 6.49 56.87
N SER A 139 -8.53 7.44 57.74
CA SER A 139 -9.00 7.11 59.09
C SER A 139 -10.25 6.21 58.96
N PRO A 140 -10.36 5.11 59.73
CA PRO A 140 -11.54 4.26 59.67
C PRO A 140 -12.72 5.03 60.25
N PHE A 141 -13.50 5.66 59.37
CA PHE A 141 -14.84 6.09 59.73
C PHE A 141 -15.69 4.82 59.85
N GLU A 142 -16.15 4.59 61.07
CA GLU A 142 -17.06 3.52 61.45
C GLU A 142 -18.20 3.38 60.43
N GLU A 143 -18.45 2.12 60.07
CA GLU A 143 -19.62 1.69 59.33
C GLU A 143 -20.90 2.12 60.06
N ASP A 144 -21.66 3.03 59.46
CA ASP A 144 -23.11 3.01 59.65
C ASP A 144 -23.74 2.65 58.30
N VAL A 145 -23.92 1.34 58.12
CA VAL A 145 -24.60 0.73 56.98
C VAL A 145 -26.08 1.08 57.09
N THR A 146 -26.48 2.16 56.41
CA THR A 146 -27.84 2.27 55.87
C THR A 146 -27.76 2.16 54.35
N LEU A 147 -28.16 0.99 53.85
CA LEU A 147 -28.36 0.70 52.44
C LEU A 147 -29.34 1.73 51.83
N PRO A 148 -28.97 2.49 50.79
CA PRO A 148 -29.96 3.15 49.96
C PRO A 148 -30.52 2.13 48.96
N VAL A 149 -31.83 1.93 49.06
CA VAL A 149 -32.74 1.34 48.08
C VAL A 149 -32.32 1.66 46.62
N PRO A 150 -32.44 0.73 45.66
CA PRO A 150 -32.10 1.01 44.26
C PRO A 150 -33.04 2.10 43.70
N LEU A 151 -32.51 3.30 43.54
CA LEU A 151 -33.16 4.37 42.79
C LEU A 151 -33.19 3.97 41.32
N THR A 152 -34.39 3.70 40.84
CA THR A 152 -34.76 3.62 39.44
C THR A 152 -34.13 4.75 38.63
N LYS A 153 -33.57 4.36 37.48
CA LYS A 153 -33.14 5.16 36.34
C LYS A 153 -33.79 6.56 36.32
N PRO A 154 -33.03 7.66 36.49
CA PRO A 154 -33.61 8.97 36.29
C PRO A 154 -33.89 9.13 34.79
N GLU A 155 -35.16 9.37 34.46
CA GLU A 155 -35.54 9.96 33.19
C GLU A 155 -34.70 11.21 32.96
N PHE A 156 -34.19 11.31 31.73
CA PHE A 156 -33.46 12.45 31.22
C PHE A 156 -34.37 13.69 31.20
N VAL A 157 -34.45 14.40 32.32
CA VAL A 157 -34.98 15.77 32.31
C VAL A 157 -33.91 16.66 31.70
N ARG A 158 -34.12 17.05 30.44
CA ARG A 158 -33.35 18.08 29.74
C ARG A 158 -33.37 19.37 30.56
N SER A 159 -32.34 19.61 31.37
CA SER A 159 -32.09 20.91 31.98
C SER A 159 -31.58 21.88 30.91
N THR A 160 -32.50 22.63 30.30
CA THR A 160 -32.19 23.84 29.54
C THR A 160 -31.68 24.94 30.47
N LYS A 161 -30.42 24.88 30.89
CA LYS A 161 -29.73 26.06 31.43
C LYS A 161 -29.13 26.85 30.27
N GLN A 162 -29.93 27.75 29.73
CA GLN A 162 -29.46 28.81 28.85
C GLN A 162 -28.43 29.66 29.60
N ARG A 163 -27.18 29.66 29.14
CA ARG A 163 -26.18 30.67 29.52
C ARG A 163 -26.68 32.04 29.02
N PRO A 164 -26.67 33.11 29.82
CA PRO A 164 -26.99 34.44 29.32
C PRO A 164 -25.94 34.85 28.25
N PRO A 165 -26.37 35.45 27.13
CA PRO A 165 -25.43 35.89 26.10
C PRO A 165 -24.57 37.02 26.64
N THR A 166 -23.25 36.84 26.57
CA THR A 166 -22.28 37.86 26.93
C THR A 166 -22.34 39.00 25.92
N ARG A 167 -22.63 40.20 26.44
CA ARG A 167 -22.79 41.48 25.74
C ARG A 167 -21.44 42.05 25.24
N ARG A 168 -20.64 41.23 24.55
CA ARG A 168 -19.36 41.64 23.92
C ARG A 168 -19.24 41.29 22.44
N GLY A 169 -20.23 40.60 21.87
CA GLY A 169 -20.22 40.20 20.45
C GLY A 169 -20.86 41.19 19.47
N ARG A 170 -21.67 42.15 19.95
CA ARG A 170 -22.50 43.00 19.07
C ARG A 170 -21.78 44.24 18.50
N GLU A 171 -20.65 44.64 19.09
CA GLU A 171 -19.88 45.80 18.58
C GLU A 171 -18.91 45.40 17.46
N ARG A 172 -18.39 44.17 17.48
CA ARG A 172 -17.45 43.69 16.45
C ARG A 172 -18.13 43.38 15.11
N THR A 173 -19.40 42.98 15.11
CA THR A 173 -20.15 42.70 13.89
C THR A 173 -20.58 43.97 13.15
N VAL A 174 -20.85 45.06 13.88
CA VAL A 174 -21.23 46.35 13.26
C VAL A 174 -20.02 47.04 12.62
N VAL A 175 -18.85 46.99 13.28
CA VAL A 175 -17.61 47.53 12.71
C VAL A 175 -17.17 46.74 11.47
N GLY A 176 -17.27 45.41 11.50
CA GLY A 176 -16.93 44.57 10.34
C GLY A 176 -17.80 44.84 9.12
N LEU A 177 -19.10 45.03 9.33
CA LEU A 177 -20.05 45.30 8.24
C LEU A 177 -19.88 46.72 7.66
N ALA A 178 -19.54 47.70 8.49
CA ALA A 178 -19.22 49.05 8.04
C ALA A 178 -17.93 49.10 7.19
N VAL A 179 -16.88 48.36 7.59
CA VAL A 179 -15.63 48.26 6.81
C VAL A 179 -15.86 47.54 5.49
N MET A 180 -16.67 46.48 5.48
CA MET A 180 -17.01 45.76 4.25
C MET A 180 -17.80 46.64 3.26
N LEU A 181 -18.77 47.41 3.74
CA LEU A 181 -19.52 48.36 2.91
C LEU A 181 -18.63 49.48 2.36
N LEU A 182 -17.64 49.95 3.13
CA LEU A 182 -16.70 50.97 2.69
C LEU A 182 -15.74 50.43 1.62
N LEU A 183 -15.26 49.19 1.76
CA LEU A 183 -14.47 48.53 0.72
C LEU A 183 -15.29 48.29 -0.56
N LEU A 184 -16.55 47.89 -0.43
CA LEU A 184 -17.44 47.73 -1.58
C LEU A 184 -17.68 49.07 -2.30
N ALA A 185 -17.87 50.16 -1.55
CA ALA A 185 -18.03 51.50 -2.11
C ALA A 185 -16.76 51.97 -2.86
N VAL A 186 -15.56 51.67 -2.35
CA VAL A 186 -14.28 51.97 -3.02
C VAL A 186 -14.11 51.16 -4.30
N VAL A 187 -14.51 49.89 -4.31
CA VAL A 187 -14.45 49.04 -5.52
C VAL A 187 -15.45 49.54 -6.58
N THR A 188 -16.68 49.89 -6.19
CA THR A 188 -17.68 50.39 -7.15
C THR A 188 -17.35 51.78 -7.71
N THR A 189 -16.75 52.67 -6.90
CA THR A 189 -16.28 53.97 -7.39
C THR A 189 -14.98 53.86 -8.21
N GLY A 190 -14.13 52.86 -7.93
CA GLY A 190 -12.95 52.53 -8.73
C GLY A 190 -13.27 51.92 -10.09
N PHE A 191 -14.37 51.15 -10.21
CA PHE A 191 -14.84 50.59 -11.49
C PHE A 191 -15.56 51.64 -12.34
N ALA A 192 -16.37 52.52 -11.73
CA ALA A 192 -17.12 53.55 -12.45
C ALA A 192 -16.26 54.68 -13.06
N LEU A 193 -14.99 54.80 -12.66
CA LEU A 193 -14.03 55.75 -13.25
C LEU A 193 -13.06 55.11 -14.26
N ARG A 194 -13.22 53.82 -14.57
CA ARG A 194 -12.33 53.05 -15.47
C ARG A 194 -13.05 52.46 -16.69
N ASP A 195 -14.26 52.91 -16.99
CA ASP A 195 -15.01 52.53 -18.20
C ASP A 195 -15.35 53.76 -19.08
N SER A 196 -14.39 54.67 -19.26
CA SER A 196 -14.37 55.56 -20.42
C SER A 196 -13.06 55.35 -21.14
N GLU A 197 -13.14 54.88 -22.38
CA GLU A 197 -12.04 54.49 -23.27
C GLU A 197 -11.63 53.02 -23.12
N TRP A 198 -12.34 52.13 -23.82
CA TRP A 198 -11.80 51.19 -24.82
C TRP A 198 -12.89 50.23 -25.30
N SER A 199 -13.62 50.65 -26.34
CA SER A 199 -14.36 49.72 -27.20
C SER A 199 -14.41 50.25 -28.63
N ALA A 200 -13.30 50.05 -29.35
CA ALA A 200 -13.27 50.07 -30.81
C ALA A 200 -12.14 49.15 -31.26
N ILE A 201 -12.33 48.47 -32.40
CA ILE A 201 -11.47 47.48 -33.09
C ILE A 201 -11.79 46.03 -32.63
N LEU A 202 -12.42 45.11 -33.38
CA LEU A 202 -12.85 44.99 -34.78
C LEU A 202 -13.98 43.93 -34.90
N PRO A 203 -14.74 43.91 -36.00
CA PRO A 203 -15.91 43.06 -36.23
C PRO A 203 -15.59 41.79 -37.04
N TRP A 204 -16.32 40.70 -36.80
CA TRP A 204 -16.60 39.72 -37.85
C TRP A 204 -18.05 39.25 -37.71
N SER A 205 -18.85 39.54 -38.72
CA SER A 205 -20.26 39.21 -38.83
C SER A 205 -20.42 37.85 -39.48
N ALA A 206 -21.26 37.02 -38.87
CA ALA A 206 -21.89 35.88 -39.51
C ALA A 206 -22.81 36.37 -40.63
N THR A 207 -22.72 35.75 -41.81
CA THR A 207 -23.72 35.86 -42.85
C THR A 207 -24.34 34.48 -43.03
N ALA A 208 -25.62 34.38 -42.69
CA ALA A 208 -26.49 33.31 -43.12
C ALA A 208 -27.02 33.65 -44.51
N GLU A 209 -26.98 32.70 -45.43
CA GLU A 209 -27.74 32.72 -46.67
C GLU A 209 -28.44 31.37 -46.85
N SER A 210 -29.67 31.44 -47.36
CA SER A 210 -30.71 30.43 -47.40
C SER A 210 -31.07 30.05 -48.85
N VAL A 211 -31.87 28.96 -49.01
CA VAL A 211 -32.71 28.57 -50.19
C VAL A 211 -31.96 27.68 -51.22
N THR A 212 -32.39 26.53 -51.78
CA THR A 212 -33.63 25.67 -51.93
C THR A 212 -33.14 24.27 -52.38
N ASP A 213 -33.67 23.13 -51.89
CA ASP A 213 -34.85 22.32 -52.30
C ASP A 213 -34.60 21.19 -53.34
N ASP A 214 -35.33 20.09 -53.15
CA ASP A 214 -35.65 18.95 -54.02
C ASP A 214 -34.83 17.62 -54.08
N THR A 215 -35.41 16.62 -53.38
CA THR A 215 -35.93 15.33 -53.90
C THR A 215 -35.05 14.07 -54.09
N ALA A 216 -35.57 12.99 -53.48
CA ALA A 216 -35.53 11.55 -53.82
C ALA A 216 -34.60 10.59 -53.03
N ASP A 217 -35.28 9.78 -52.20
CA ASP A 217 -34.99 8.39 -51.79
C ASP A 217 -34.62 7.47 -52.99
N PRO A 218 -33.87 6.36 -52.81
CA PRO A 218 -34.43 5.21 -52.08
C PRO A 218 -33.46 4.32 -51.26
N ALA A 219 -34.08 3.69 -50.25
CA ALA A 219 -33.86 2.35 -49.67
C ALA A 219 -32.69 1.48 -50.18
N ILE A 220 -32.01 0.77 -49.26
CA ILE A 220 -31.71 -0.68 -49.34
C ILE A 220 -31.11 -1.19 -48.01
N VAL A 221 -31.87 -2.07 -47.34
CA VAL A 221 -31.49 -3.37 -46.74
C VAL A 221 -30.31 -3.44 -45.76
N ALA A 222 -30.62 -3.71 -44.49
CA ALA A 222 -29.77 -4.49 -43.58
C ALA A 222 -29.89 -6.00 -43.92
N PRO A 223 -28.85 -6.84 -43.73
CA PRO A 223 -28.83 -7.57 -42.45
C PRO A 223 -27.43 -7.99 -41.92
N VAL A 224 -27.38 -8.11 -40.58
CA VAL A 224 -26.86 -9.23 -39.78
C VAL A 224 -25.49 -9.83 -40.16
N TYR A 225 -24.51 -9.65 -39.28
CA TYR A 225 -23.27 -10.44 -39.25
C TYR A 225 -23.32 -11.45 -38.10
N GLN A 226 -23.22 -12.75 -38.43
CA GLN A 226 -22.92 -13.85 -37.52
C GLN A 226 -21.55 -14.47 -37.88
N PRO A 227 -20.88 -15.13 -36.92
CA PRO A 227 -19.44 -15.36 -36.92
C PRO A 227 -18.98 -16.56 -37.77
N LYS A 228 -17.74 -16.50 -38.25
CA LYS A 228 -17.07 -17.55 -39.03
C LYS A 228 -16.38 -18.57 -38.12
N GLU A 229 -16.61 -19.83 -38.42
CA GLU A 229 -15.89 -21.01 -37.93
C GLU A 229 -15.26 -21.76 -39.12
N GLN A 230 -14.30 -22.64 -38.82
CA GLN A 230 -13.50 -23.54 -39.69
C GLN A 230 -12.22 -22.88 -40.28
N GLU A 231 -11.05 -23.54 -40.30
CA GLU A 231 -10.81 -24.96 -40.55
C GLU A 231 -9.40 -25.39 -40.09
N SER A 232 -9.32 -26.60 -39.50
CA SER A 232 -8.12 -27.31 -39.09
C SER A 232 -7.69 -28.29 -40.17
N GLU A 233 -6.42 -28.25 -40.59
CA GLU A 233 -5.85 -29.22 -41.54
C GLU A 233 -4.71 -30.01 -40.87
N SER A 234 -4.92 -31.32 -40.75
CA SER A 234 -4.01 -32.31 -40.16
C SER A 234 -3.21 -33.03 -41.24
N GLY A 235 -1.87 -33.06 -41.13
CA GLY A 235 -0.96 -33.87 -41.95
C GLY A 235 -0.39 -35.07 -41.18
N PRO A 236 -0.10 -36.21 -41.84
CA PRO A 236 0.02 -37.51 -41.17
C PRO A 236 1.42 -37.90 -40.70
N ILE A 237 1.39 -38.86 -39.77
CA ILE A 237 2.43 -39.59 -39.04
C ILE A 237 3.37 -40.39 -39.94
N LEU A 238 4.67 -40.37 -39.66
CA LEU A 238 5.58 -41.52 -39.80
C LEU A 238 6.63 -41.52 -38.66
N ALA A 239 6.60 -42.56 -37.83
CA ALA A 239 7.72 -42.96 -36.98
C ALA A 239 8.70 -43.83 -37.79
N PRO A 240 9.97 -43.97 -37.36
CA PRO A 240 10.33 -45.24 -36.75
C PRO A 240 11.35 -45.16 -35.58
N THR A 241 11.13 -46.08 -34.62
CA THR A 241 12.08 -47.02 -33.98
C THR A 241 13.40 -46.57 -33.33
N ALA A 242 13.52 -47.01 -32.07
CA ALA A 242 14.63 -47.02 -31.11
C ALA A 242 16.02 -47.49 -31.60
N THR A 243 17.08 -47.14 -30.84
CA THR A 243 18.10 -48.06 -30.27
C THR A 243 19.22 -47.31 -29.52
N SER A 244 19.50 -47.73 -28.28
CA SER A 244 20.67 -47.37 -27.46
C SER A 244 21.97 -48.01 -27.95
N ALA A 245 23.12 -47.34 -27.77
CA ALA A 245 24.33 -47.87 -27.09
C ALA A 245 25.61 -47.06 -27.43
N ILE A 246 26.31 -46.61 -26.37
CA ILE A 246 27.74 -46.77 -26.04
C ILE A 246 28.78 -46.62 -27.17
N GLY A 247 29.78 -45.75 -26.94
CA GLY A 247 31.10 -45.85 -27.57
C GLY A 247 32.02 -44.64 -27.33
N VAL A 248 32.94 -44.75 -26.37
CA VAL A 248 34.14 -43.90 -26.18
C VAL A 248 35.22 -44.32 -27.19
N PRO A 249 36.10 -43.42 -27.67
CA PRO A 249 37.53 -43.43 -27.30
C PRO A 249 38.06 -42.00 -26.99
N GLU A 250 38.81 -41.79 -25.91
CA GLU A 250 40.29 -41.87 -25.79
C GLU A 250 41.04 -40.84 -26.68
N ASP A 251 41.57 -39.79 -26.03
CA ASP A 251 42.94 -39.37 -26.32
C ASP A 251 43.65 -38.87 -25.06
N VAL A 252 44.91 -39.27 -24.97
CA VAL A 252 45.81 -39.38 -23.82
C VAL A 252 46.74 -38.17 -23.77
N VAL A 253 47.04 -37.60 -22.59
CA VAL A 253 48.43 -37.40 -22.10
C VAL A 253 48.42 -37.29 -20.56
N GLU A 254 49.11 -38.25 -19.96
CA GLU A 254 49.49 -38.39 -18.56
C GLU A 254 50.83 -37.66 -18.31
N ILE A 255 50.92 -36.84 -17.25
CA ILE A 255 52.20 -36.53 -16.57
C ILE A 255 51.94 -36.47 -15.06
N VAL A 256 52.53 -37.42 -14.34
CA VAL A 256 52.65 -37.49 -12.86
C VAL A 256 54.05 -36.98 -12.48
N PRO A 257 54.25 -36.25 -11.36
CA PRO A 257 54.73 -36.92 -10.13
C PRO A 257 54.13 -36.41 -8.79
N GLU A 258 54.09 -37.34 -7.82
CA GLU A 258 53.73 -37.25 -6.39
C GLU A 258 54.67 -36.35 -5.51
N PRO A 259 54.63 -36.37 -4.14
CA PRO A 259 53.55 -35.99 -3.21
C PRO A 259 54.07 -35.13 -2.03
N VAL A 260 53.37 -34.08 -1.55
CA VAL A 260 53.56 -33.62 -0.16
C VAL A 260 52.37 -32.81 0.37
N ALA A 261 52.13 -32.98 1.66
CA ALA A 261 51.44 -32.09 2.59
C ALA A 261 49.93 -32.35 2.82
N GLN A 262 49.72 -33.09 3.90
CA GLN A 262 48.52 -33.16 4.72
C GLN A 262 47.94 -31.75 4.98
N GLY A 263 46.69 -31.58 4.60
CA GLY A 263 45.84 -30.47 5.00
C GLY A 263 44.41 -31.00 5.02
N THR A 264 43.98 -31.42 6.21
CA THR A 264 42.62 -31.89 6.49
C THR A 264 41.61 -30.84 6.08
N LEU A 265 40.87 -31.11 5.02
CA LEU A 265 39.47 -30.75 4.90
C LEU A 265 38.79 -32.00 4.37
N SER A 266 38.03 -32.66 5.25
CA SER A 266 37.05 -33.66 4.84
C SER A 266 36.10 -33.01 3.84
N ALA A 267 36.41 -33.11 2.55
CA ALA A 267 35.45 -32.94 1.51
C ALA A 267 34.50 -34.13 1.63
N LEU A 268 33.33 -33.90 2.23
CA LEU A 268 32.21 -34.82 2.12
C LEU A 268 31.92 -34.98 0.63
N VAL A 269 32.32 -36.14 0.10
CA VAL A 269 31.89 -36.61 -1.21
C VAL A 269 30.37 -36.70 -1.18
N ILE A 270 29.76 -35.94 -2.09
CA ILE A 270 28.34 -35.69 -2.23
C ILE A 270 27.65 -37.00 -2.60
N ASN A 271 26.73 -37.44 -1.73
CA ASN A 271 25.71 -38.42 -2.05
C ASN A 271 24.44 -37.62 -2.43
N PRO A 272 23.81 -37.84 -3.60
CA PRO A 272 22.94 -36.84 -4.23
C PRO A 272 21.56 -36.64 -3.59
N LEU A 273 21.23 -37.27 -2.46
CA LEU A 273 20.06 -36.95 -1.66
C LEU A 273 20.35 -37.28 -0.19
N GLN A 274 21.08 -36.42 0.51
CA GLN A 274 20.98 -36.46 1.97
C GLN A 274 19.71 -35.70 2.38
N PRO A 275 18.77 -36.33 3.11
CA PRO A 275 17.70 -35.60 3.74
C PRO A 275 18.33 -34.58 4.69
N PHE A 276 17.98 -33.31 4.53
CA PHE A 276 18.33 -32.29 5.51
C PHE A 276 17.35 -32.44 6.67
N ASP A 277 17.87 -32.62 7.89
CA ASP A 277 17.05 -32.78 9.09
C ASP A 277 16.43 -31.43 9.49
N LEU A 278 15.37 -31.07 8.76
CA LEU A 278 14.65 -29.82 8.91
C LEU A 278 14.01 -29.68 10.29
N GLU A 279 13.43 -30.78 10.80
CA GLU A 279 12.70 -30.78 12.06
C GLU A 279 13.62 -30.41 13.22
N THR A 280 14.79 -31.06 13.31
CA THR A 280 15.79 -30.74 14.34
C THR A 280 16.26 -29.29 14.23
N TYR A 281 16.53 -28.80 13.02
CA TYR A 281 16.97 -27.42 12.82
C TYR A 281 15.90 -26.39 13.23
N LEU A 282 14.62 -26.64 12.94
CA LEU A 282 13.53 -25.75 13.34
C LEU A 282 13.30 -25.76 14.86
N LEU A 283 13.46 -26.92 15.51
CA LEU A 283 13.39 -27.04 16.96
C LEU A 283 14.53 -26.27 17.66
N GLU A 284 15.75 -26.33 17.12
CA GLU A 284 16.90 -25.56 17.62
C GLU A 284 16.70 -24.04 17.47
N ASN A 285 15.95 -23.59 16.47
CA ASN A 285 15.61 -22.18 16.25
C ASN A 285 14.30 -21.75 16.94
N GLU A 286 13.82 -22.53 17.92
CA GLU A 286 12.59 -22.25 18.69
C GLU A 286 11.31 -22.19 17.84
N ARG A 287 11.32 -22.71 16.60
CA ARG A 287 10.18 -22.75 15.67
C ARG A 287 9.44 -24.07 15.70
N THR A 288 8.92 -24.39 16.88
CA THR A 288 8.12 -25.61 17.12
C THR A 288 6.82 -25.65 16.31
N ASP A 289 6.28 -24.48 15.93
CA ASP A 289 5.09 -24.31 15.09
C ASP A 289 5.31 -24.81 13.67
N LEU A 290 6.50 -24.55 13.11
CA LEU A 290 6.87 -24.97 11.75
C LEU A 290 7.37 -26.43 11.70
N ALA A 291 8.05 -26.89 12.76
CA ALA A 291 8.55 -28.26 12.85
C ALA A 291 7.42 -29.31 12.76
N GLN A 292 6.24 -28.98 13.30
CA GLN A 292 5.06 -29.86 13.31
C GLN A 292 4.38 -30.02 11.94
N LEU A 293 4.76 -29.22 10.93
CA LEU A 293 4.12 -29.24 9.62
C LEU A 293 4.53 -30.45 8.76
N GLY A 294 5.58 -31.18 9.15
CA GLY A 294 6.01 -32.39 8.44
C GLY A 294 6.54 -32.13 7.03
N VAL A 295 7.13 -30.95 6.79
CA VAL A 295 7.74 -30.57 5.51
C VAL A 295 9.07 -31.31 5.34
N ALA A 296 9.30 -31.88 4.15
CA ALA A 296 10.57 -32.52 3.83
C ALA A 296 11.55 -31.51 3.21
N ALA A 297 12.82 -31.59 3.60
CA ALA A 297 13.90 -30.84 2.99
C ALA A 297 14.95 -31.77 2.38
N SER A 298 15.34 -31.53 1.14
CA SER A 298 16.43 -32.23 0.48
C SER A 298 17.47 -31.24 -0.02
N SER A 299 18.76 -31.54 0.21
CA SER A 299 19.86 -30.71 -0.28
C SER A 299 20.38 -31.24 -1.60
N GLN A 300 20.39 -30.40 -2.63
CA GLN A 300 20.94 -30.70 -3.95
C GLN A 300 21.91 -29.59 -4.37
N GLU A 301 23.19 -29.89 -4.49
CA GLU A 301 24.21 -28.99 -5.04
C GLU A 301 24.22 -27.56 -4.40
N GLY A 302 24.01 -27.48 -3.09
CA GLY A 302 23.95 -26.20 -2.34
C GLY A 302 22.60 -25.46 -2.41
N THR A 303 21.62 -26.03 -3.11
CA THR A 303 20.21 -25.59 -3.10
C THR A 303 19.37 -26.51 -2.22
N LEU A 304 18.63 -25.94 -1.28
CA LEU A 304 17.69 -26.66 -0.43
C LEU A 304 16.31 -26.67 -1.08
N LEU A 305 15.78 -27.86 -1.39
CA LEU A 305 14.44 -28.05 -1.93
C LEU A 305 13.48 -28.38 -0.79
N LEU A 306 12.46 -27.53 -0.62
CA LEU A 306 11.37 -27.74 0.34
C LEU A 306 10.18 -28.36 -0.38
N ASP A 307 9.70 -29.48 0.16
CA ASP A 307 8.57 -30.24 -0.37
C ASP A 307 7.56 -30.52 0.75
N GLY A 308 6.31 -30.13 0.54
CA GLY A 308 5.26 -30.33 1.53
C GLY A 308 4.07 -29.40 1.36
N ILE A 309 3.15 -29.49 2.32
CA ILE A 309 1.94 -28.67 2.38
C ILE A 309 2.00 -27.81 3.63
N VAL A 310 1.66 -26.53 3.48
CA VAL A 310 1.71 -25.54 4.55
C VAL A 310 0.33 -24.89 4.72
N PRO A 311 -0.15 -24.67 5.96
CA PRO A 311 -1.49 -24.17 6.22
C PRO A 311 -1.72 -22.69 5.87
N SER A 312 -0.65 -21.92 5.67
CA SER A 312 -0.74 -20.47 5.45
C SER A 312 0.42 -19.95 4.62
N TYR A 313 0.19 -18.83 3.94
CA TYR A 313 1.24 -18.12 3.21
C TYR A 313 2.39 -17.70 4.14
N LEU A 314 2.07 -17.20 5.33
CA LEU A 314 3.09 -16.74 6.28
C LEU A 314 4.00 -17.88 6.73
N ALA A 315 3.45 -19.07 7.03
CA ALA A 315 4.29 -20.22 7.38
C ALA A 315 5.21 -20.66 6.23
N ARG A 316 4.75 -20.53 4.97
CA ARG A 316 5.57 -20.82 3.78
C ARG A 316 6.72 -19.81 3.66
N LYS A 317 6.42 -18.53 3.85
CA LYS A 317 7.41 -17.46 3.82
C LYS A 317 8.45 -17.64 4.92
N ASP A 318 8.01 -17.84 6.17
CA ASP A 318 8.89 -18.02 7.32
C ASP A 318 9.82 -19.22 7.14
N LEU A 319 9.32 -20.35 6.63
CA LEU A 319 10.14 -21.52 6.32
C LEU A 319 11.25 -21.18 5.32
N ILE A 320 10.93 -20.47 4.23
CA ILE A 320 11.93 -20.09 3.23
C ILE A 320 12.98 -19.16 3.85
N GLU A 321 12.55 -18.14 4.61
CA GLU A 321 13.44 -17.16 5.23
C GLU A 321 14.40 -17.79 6.25
N ILE A 322 13.89 -18.69 7.10
CA ILE A 322 14.72 -19.42 8.08
C ILE A 322 15.71 -20.34 7.38
N MET A 323 15.29 -21.00 6.30
CA MET A 323 16.17 -21.87 5.53
C MET A 323 17.25 -21.12 4.75
N GLU A 324 16.97 -19.90 4.29
CA GLU A 324 17.97 -19.06 3.63
C GLU A 324 19.05 -18.60 4.61
N ALA A 325 18.71 -18.46 5.90
CA ALA A 325 19.65 -18.15 6.97
C ALA A 325 20.46 -19.37 7.45
N ALA A 326 20.16 -20.59 6.98
CA ALA A 326 20.78 -21.80 7.47
C ALA A 326 22.24 -21.98 6.97
N PRO A 327 23.16 -22.46 7.82
CA PRO A 327 24.56 -22.62 7.45
C PRO A 327 24.71 -23.71 6.39
N GLY A 328 25.37 -23.38 5.28
CA GLY A 328 25.59 -24.32 4.16
C GLY A 328 24.50 -24.31 3.09
N VAL A 329 23.48 -23.45 3.23
CA VAL A 329 22.46 -23.23 2.20
C VAL A 329 22.84 -22.02 1.35
N SER A 330 23.00 -22.20 0.04
CA SER A 330 23.28 -21.09 -0.90
C SER A 330 22.01 -20.54 -1.55
N ARG A 331 20.97 -21.38 -1.66
CA ARG A 331 19.66 -21.03 -2.21
C ARG A 331 18.58 -21.95 -1.64
N VAL A 332 17.38 -21.44 -1.45
CA VAL A 332 16.19 -22.24 -1.08
C VAL A 332 15.20 -22.20 -2.22
N SER A 333 14.60 -23.35 -2.53
CA SER A 333 13.52 -23.47 -3.51
C SER A 333 12.26 -24.00 -2.83
N GLY A 334 11.24 -23.14 -2.75
CA GLY A 334 9.90 -23.48 -2.26
C GLY A 334 8.91 -23.80 -3.39
N ALA A 335 9.39 -24.24 -4.56
CA ALA A 335 8.54 -24.55 -5.71
C ALA A 335 7.55 -25.69 -5.44
N ASN A 336 7.95 -26.68 -4.65
CA ASN A 336 7.12 -27.82 -4.25
C ASN A 336 6.42 -27.61 -2.89
N LEU A 337 6.51 -26.40 -2.32
CA LEU A 337 5.89 -26.07 -1.05
C LEU A 337 4.51 -25.44 -1.31
N LEU A 338 3.47 -26.27 -1.25
CA LEU A 338 2.10 -25.90 -1.57
C LEU A 338 1.39 -25.29 -0.35
N VAL A 339 0.70 -24.16 -0.54
CA VAL A 339 -0.14 -23.57 0.51
C VAL A 339 -1.54 -24.17 0.40
N ARG A 340 -2.05 -24.73 1.50
CA ARG A 340 -3.41 -25.24 1.60
C ARG A 340 -4.05 -24.70 2.86
N LEU A 341 -5.02 -23.80 2.69
CA LEU A 341 -5.65 -23.11 3.80
C LEU A 341 -6.52 -24.07 4.64
N PRO A 342 -6.61 -23.84 5.96
CA PRO A 342 -7.63 -24.50 6.76
C PRO A 342 -9.02 -23.98 6.37
N PRO A 343 -10.07 -24.81 6.40
CA PRO A 343 -11.41 -24.40 6.02
C PRO A 343 -11.99 -23.33 6.96
N THR A 344 -11.60 -23.39 8.24
CA THR A 344 -12.01 -22.43 9.26
C THR A 344 -10.84 -21.98 10.12
N TYR A 345 -10.96 -20.76 10.66
CA TYR A 345 -10.00 -20.15 11.56
C TYR A 345 -10.72 -19.55 12.77
N THR A 346 -10.22 -19.82 13.97
CA THR A 346 -10.75 -19.21 15.20
C THR A 346 -9.95 -17.97 15.54
N VAL A 347 -10.62 -16.82 15.60
CA VAL A 347 -10.01 -15.51 15.85
C VAL A 347 -9.36 -15.48 17.24
N ALA A 348 -8.06 -15.17 17.29
CA ALA A 348 -7.31 -15.01 18.52
C ALA A 348 -7.34 -13.56 19.04
N ALA A 349 -6.86 -13.36 20.27
CA ALA A 349 -6.77 -12.04 20.86
C ALA A 349 -5.74 -11.17 20.12
N GLY A 350 -6.18 -9.99 19.65
CA GLY A 350 -5.33 -9.07 18.89
C GLY A 350 -5.34 -9.28 17.38
N ASP A 351 -6.06 -10.29 16.88
CA ASP A 351 -6.24 -10.50 15.45
C ASP A 351 -7.10 -9.39 14.83
N THR A 352 -6.74 -9.01 13.62
CA THR A 352 -7.56 -8.17 12.75
C THR A 352 -7.83 -8.92 11.45
N LEU A 353 -8.94 -8.64 10.76
CA LEU A 353 -9.20 -9.24 9.45
C LEU A 353 -8.04 -9.02 8.46
N TRP A 354 -7.37 -7.87 8.57
CA TRP A 354 -6.20 -7.56 7.78
C TRP A 354 -5.03 -8.48 8.10
N ALA A 355 -4.69 -8.66 9.38
CA ALA A 355 -3.63 -9.57 9.80
C ALA A 355 -3.93 -11.02 9.40
N ILE A 356 -5.18 -11.48 9.59
CA ILE A 356 -5.63 -12.81 9.16
C ILE A 356 -5.47 -12.96 7.64
N SER A 357 -5.90 -11.95 6.88
CA SER A 357 -5.76 -11.96 5.42
C SER A 357 -4.31 -12.14 4.97
N TYR A 358 -3.41 -11.31 5.50
CA TYR A 358 -1.99 -11.40 5.17
C TYR A 358 -1.33 -12.69 5.65
N GLN A 359 -1.76 -13.21 6.82
CA GLN A 359 -1.24 -14.46 7.35
C GLN A 359 -1.56 -15.64 6.42
N PHE A 360 -2.80 -15.76 5.97
CA PHE A 360 -3.25 -16.91 5.20
C PHE A 360 -3.02 -16.77 3.69
N TYR A 361 -3.26 -15.60 3.11
CA TYR A 361 -3.21 -15.36 1.66
C TYR A 361 -1.96 -14.60 1.22
N GLY A 362 -1.29 -13.88 2.13
CA GLY A 362 -0.12 -13.05 1.80
C GLY A 362 -0.45 -11.67 1.21
N GLU A 363 -1.74 -11.38 1.02
CA GLU A 363 -2.25 -10.16 0.41
C GLU A 363 -3.59 -9.73 1.03
N ASP A 364 -4.10 -8.57 0.62
CA ASP A 364 -5.40 -8.09 1.06
C ASP A 364 -6.54 -8.84 0.36
N ARG A 365 -7.28 -9.61 1.16
CA ARG A 365 -8.44 -10.45 0.85
C ARG A 365 -9.54 -10.29 1.90
N ILE A 366 -9.55 -9.15 2.61
CA ILE A 366 -10.57 -8.86 3.61
C ILE A 366 -11.98 -8.93 3.01
N GLY A 367 -12.15 -8.44 1.77
CA GLY A 367 -13.44 -8.45 1.09
C GLY A 367 -14.03 -9.85 0.90
N GLU A 368 -13.18 -10.82 0.55
CA GLU A 368 -13.58 -12.22 0.30
C GLU A 368 -13.85 -12.96 1.60
N ILE A 369 -12.98 -12.77 2.60
CA ILE A 369 -13.20 -13.31 3.95
C ILE A 369 -14.52 -12.76 4.52
N LEU A 370 -14.77 -11.45 4.37
CA LEU A 370 -16.01 -10.85 4.84
C LEU A 370 -17.22 -11.40 4.06
N ALA A 371 -17.12 -11.53 2.74
CA ALA A 371 -18.19 -12.07 1.90
C ALA A 371 -18.57 -13.51 2.31
N ALA A 372 -17.58 -14.38 2.53
CA ALA A 372 -17.78 -15.74 3.00
C ALA A 372 -18.41 -15.81 4.41
N ASN A 373 -18.13 -14.81 5.26
CA ASN A 373 -18.55 -14.79 6.65
C ASN A 373 -19.70 -13.83 6.96
N ARG A 374 -20.40 -13.26 5.97
CA ARG A 374 -21.47 -12.26 6.16
C ARG A 374 -22.54 -12.65 7.18
N ALA A 375 -22.80 -13.95 7.35
CA ALA A 375 -23.78 -14.47 8.32
C ALA A 375 -23.32 -14.31 9.78
N VAL A 376 -22.01 -14.41 10.04
CA VAL A 376 -21.40 -14.37 11.38
C VAL A 376 -20.73 -13.02 11.64
N LEU A 377 -20.22 -12.37 10.59
CA LEU A 377 -19.49 -11.11 10.62
C LEU A 377 -20.08 -10.12 9.60
N PRO A 378 -21.08 -9.31 9.98
CA PRO A 378 -21.72 -8.35 9.09
C PRO A 378 -20.82 -7.19 8.67
N SER A 379 -19.86 -6.82 9.53
CA SER A 379 -18.87 -5.78 9.29
C SER A 379 -17.55 -6.12 9.97
N SER A 380 -16.44 -5.59 9.45
CA SER A 380 -15.09 -5.82 9.96
C SER A 380 -14.89 -5.37 11.41
N GLU A 381 -15.64 -4.34 11.85
CA GLU A 381 -15.58 -3.78 13.20
C GLU A 381 -16.20 -4.68 14.28
N LEU A 382 -16.95 -5.71 13.88
CA LEU A 382 -17.64 -6.64 14.80
C LEU A 382 -16.84 -7.92 15.07
N LEU A 383 -15.58 -7.97 14.61
CA LEU A 383 -14.69 -9.11 14.84
C LEU A 383 -14.47 -9.30 16.35
N THR A 384 -14.73 -10.51 16.83
CA THR A 384 -14.61 -10.87 18.25
C THR A 384 -13.77 -12.12 18.44
N ILE A 385 -13.06 -12.18 19.57
CA ILE A 385 -12.17 -13.29 19.91
C ILE A 385 -13.01 -14.57 20.07
N GLY A 386 -12.51 -15.69 19.55
CA GLY A 386 -13.20 -16.98 19.55
C GLY A 386 -14.22 -17.14 18.44
N MET A 387 -14.40 -16.14 17.56
CA MET A 387 -15.24 -16.26 16.38
C MET A 387 -14.59 -17.21 15.36
N GLU A 388 -15.37 -18.16 14.85
CA GLU A 388 -14.94 -19.05 13.78
C GLU A 388 -15.25 -18.42 12.42
N LEU A 389 -14.22 -18.19 11.63
CA LEU A 389 -14.30 -17.63 10.28
C LEU A 389 -14.03 -18.72 9.25
N THR A 390 -14.84 -18.78 8.22
CA THR A 390 -14.59 -19.59 7.02
C THR A 390 -13.56 -18.89 6.14
N LEU A 391 -12.50 -19.60 5.75
CA LEU A 391 -11.48 -19.08 4.83
C LEU A 391 -11.73 -19.67 3.43
N PRO A 392 -12.11 -18.85 2.43
CA PRO A 392 -12.35 -19.36 1.08
C PRO A 392 -11.04 -19.82 0.41
N GLU A 393 -11.05 -21.01 -0.21
CA GLU A 393 -10.01 -21.39 -1.16
C GLU A 393 -10.17 -20.53 -2.42
N ILE A 394 -9.12 -19.80 -2.80
CA ILE A 394 -9.12 -18.95 -3.98
C ILE A 394 -8.36 -19.73 -5.06
N GLU A 395 -9.01 -20.03 -6.18
CA GLU A 395 -8.31 -20.59 -7.34
C GLU A 395 -7.37 -19.53 -7.92
N PRO A 396 -6.12 -19.90 -8.28
CA PRO A 396 -5.07 -18.98 -8.70
C PRO A 396 -5.30 -18.33 -10.07
#